data_AF-A0A225UJS0-F1
#
_entry.id   AF-A0A225UJS0-F1
#
_cell.length_a   1.000
_cell.length_b   1.000
_cell.length_c   1.000
_cell.angle_alpha   90.00
_cell.angle_beta   90.00
_cell.angle_gamma   90.00
#
_symmetry.space_group_name_H-M   'P 1'
#
loop_
_entity.id
_entity.type
_entity.pdbx_description
1 polymer ?
#
loop_
_entity_poly.entity_id
_entity_poly.type
_entity_poly.pdbx_seq_one_letter_code
_entity_poly.pdbx_strand_id
1 'polypeptide(L)'
;MEEMFGFIADNNSAALLLGEFGGLYATDLNPDLTTKRCTDYSIDIMVENGWAGGFVWSLNPESAYQYNPADTYGSFTEGVLEDDWLTANSEFLEGLAAMNDLEHLRMMPCFEVEDSDSGSSGSD
;
A
#
# COMPACT_ATOMS: atom_id res chain seq x y z
N MET A 1 9.72 -6.03 14.37
CA MET A 1 8.35 -6.58 14.32
C MET A 1 8.22 -7.95 14.98
N GLU A 2 9.32 -8.68 15.17
CA GLU A 2 9.35 -10.00 15.81
C GLU A 2 8.56 -10.09 17.12
N GLU A 3 8.84 -9.20 18.06
CA GLU A 3 8.20 -9.14 19.40
C GLU A 3 6.70 -8.78 19.39
N MET A 4 6.12 -8.47 18.23
CA MET A 4 4.70 -8.10 18.11
C MET A 4 3.91 -9.21 17.42
N PHE A 5 4.21 -9.45 16.15
CA PHE A 5 3.53 -10.43 15.31
C PHE A 5 4.43 -11.05 14.25
N GLY A 6 5.69 -10.59 14.11
CA GLY A 6 6.63 -11.14 13.13
C GLY A 6 6.88 -12.63 13.32
N PHE A 7 6.90 -13.09 14.58
CA PHE A 7 7.04 -14.50 14.96
C PHE A 7 5.98 -15.44 14.34
N ILE A 8 4.86 -14.91 13.86
CA ILE A 8 3.81 -15.70 13.19
C ILE A 8 4.30 -16.21 11.84
N ALA A 9 5.19 -15.46 11.17
CA ALA A 9 5.78 -15.86 9.89
C ALA A 9 6.90 -16.90 10.06
N ASP A 10 7.31 -17.24 11.29
CA ASP A 10 8.38 -18.19 11.53
C ASP A 10 8.14 -19.53 10.84
N ASN A 11 9.20 -20.03 10.22
CA ASN A 11 9.22 -21.28 9.45
C ASN A 11 8.16 -21.34 8.33
N ASN A 12 7.71 -20.18 7.82
CA ASN A 12 6.67 -20.06 6.80
C ASN A 12 5.38 -20.82 7.16
N SER A 13 5.05 -20.88 8.45
CA SER A 13 3.91 -21.67 8.95
C SER A 13 2.55 -21.00 8.70
N ALA A 14 2.54 -19.69 8.49
CA ALA A 14 1.37 -18.90 8.13
C ALA A 14 1.76 -17.76 7.18
N ALA A 15 0.81 -17.36 6.32
CA ALA A 15 0.96 -16.13 5.56
C ALA A 15 0.74 -14.93 6.49
N LEU A 16 1.73 -14.07 6.61
CA LEU A 16 1.62 -12.81 7.33
C LEU A 16 1.38 -11.66 6.34
N LEU A 17 0.31 -10.91 6.57
CA LEU A 17 -0.13 -9.80 5.75
C LEU A 17 -0.47 -8.62 6.67
N LEU A 18 0.09 -7.45 6.42
CA LEU A 18 -0.28 -6.25 7.17
C LEU A 18 -1.68 -5.79 6.75
N GLY A 19 -2.63 -5.82 7.68
CA GLY A 19 -3.99 -5.37 7.43
C GLY A 19 -4.05 -3.88 7.05
N GLU A 20 -3.22 -3.06 7.68
CA GLU A 20 -3.02 -1.65 7.38
C GLU A 20 -1.56 -1.28 7.71
N PHE A 21 -0.91 -0.49 6.84
CA PHE A 21 0.37 0.15 7.12
C PHE A 21 0.52 1.46 6.33
N GLY A 22 1.45 2.33 6.72
CA GLY A 22 1.64 3.64 6.08
C GLY A 22 1.39 4.79 7.05
N GLY A 23 1.12 5.97 6.50
CA GLY A 23 1.03 7.22 7.24
C GLY A 23 1.22 8.43 6.32
N LEU A 24 1.54 9.57 6.93
CA LEU A 24 2.05 10.72 6.19
C LEU A 24 3.42 10.37 5.60
N TYR A 25 3.55 10.38 4.27
CA TYR A 25 4.75 9.93 3.56
C TYR A 25 5.45 11.10 2.88
N ALA A 26 4.80 11.72 1.89
CA ALA A 26 5.32 12.89 1.19
C ALA A 26 5.18 14.16 2.05
N THR A 27 4.19 14.18 2.95
CA THR A 27 3.92 15.35 3.80
C THR A 27 4.47 15.22 5.22
N ASP A 28 5.33 14.24 5.49
CA ASP A 28 5.96 14.07 6.80
C ASP A 28 6.82 15.29 7.19
N LEU A 29 6.47 15.94 8.30
CA LEU A 29 7.16 17.12 8.83
C LEU A 29 8.07 16.79 10.01
N ASN A 30 8.25 15.52 10.36
CA ASN A 30 9.26 15.12 11.34
C ASN A 30 10.66 15.52 10.82
N PRO A 31 11.56 16.08 11.67
CA PRO A 31 12.87 16.57 11.22
C PRO A 31 13.69 15.55 10.41
N ASP A 32 13.52 14.26 10.72
CA ASP A 32 14.19 13.15 10.05
C ASP A 32 13.24 12.28 9.20
N LEU A 33 12.05 12.78 8.85
CA LEU A 33 11.03 12.05 8.09
C LEU A 33 10.68 10.69 8.73
N THR A 34 10.42 10.71 10.04
CA THR A 34 10.19 9.50 10.84
C THR A 34 9.03 8.64 10.32
N THR A 35 7.88 9.22 9.97
CA THR A 35 6.72 8.49 9.46
C THR A 35 7.02 7.86 8.10
N LYS A 36 7.69 8.60 7.21
CA LYS A 36 8.17 8.08 5.92
C LYS A 36 9.10 6.88 6.11
N ARG A 37 10.15 7.04 6.92
CA ARG A 37 11.12 5.95 7.21
C ARG A 37 10.46 4.74 7.89
N CYS A 38 9.48 4.95 8.77
CA CYS A 38 8.73 3.85 9.37
C CYS A 38 7.93 3.06 8.32
N THR A 39 7.39 3.75 7.32
CA THR A 39 6.74 3.10 6.17
C THR A 39 7.75 2.32 5.34
N ASP A 40 8.89 2.93 5.00
CA ASP A 40 9.99 2.28 4.26
C ASP A 40 10.46 1.01 4.99
N TYR A 41 10.77 1.10 6.29
CA TYR A 41 11.21 -0.06 7.08
C TYR A 41 10.13 -1.13 7.21
N SER A 42 8.84 -0.76 7.20
CA SER A 42 7.78 -1.76 7.20
C SER A 42 7.80 -2.57 5.89
N ILE A 43 8.05 -1.90 4.76
CA ILE A 43 8.20 -2.56 3.45
C ILE A 43 9.46 -3.41 3.41
N ASP A 44 10.60 -2.88 3.85
CA ASP A 44 11.87 -3.63 3.90
C ASP A 44 11.70 -4.91 4.72
N ILE A 45 11.09 -4.83 5.90
CA ILE A 45 10.83 -6.00 6.74
C ILE A 45 9.93 -7.00 6.03
N MET A 46 8.87 -6.55 5.34
CA MET A 46 8.00 -7.45 4.57
C MET A 46 8.78 -8.19 3.48
N VAL A 47 9.61 -7.47 2.72
CA VAL A 47 10.40 -8.02 1.60
C VAL A 47 11.49 -8.96 2.12
N GLU A 48 12.29 -8.53 3.09
CA GLU A 48 13.40 -9.31 3.65
C GLU A 48 12.95 -10.63 4.30
N ASN A 49 11.77 -10.63 4.91
CA ASN A 49 11.23 -11.79 5.62
C ASN A 49 10.26 -12.64 4.77
N GLY A 50 10.07 -12.31 3.49
CA GLY A 50 9.19 -13.07 2.59
C GLY A 50 7.71 -13.05 3.03
N TRP A 51 7.25 -11.96 3.63
CA TRP A 51 5.85 -11.81 4.02
C TRP A 51 4.97 -11.63 2.79
N ALA A 52 3.66 -11.89 2.94
CA ALA A 52 2.71 -11.83 1.83
C ALA A 52 2.39 -10.39 1.37
N GLY A 53 2.92 -9.37 2.06
CA GLY A 53 2.70 -7.94 1.77
C GLY A 53 1.75 -7.27 2.76
N GLY A 54 0.95 -6.32 2.26
CA GLY A 54 -0.02 -5.61 3.08
C GLY A 54 -0.89 -4.63 2.29
N PHE A 55 -1.85 -4.01 2.98
CA PHE A 55 -2.66 -2.93 2.43
C PHE A 55 -2.19 -1.58 2.98
N VAL A 56 -1.78 -0.69 2.09
CA VAL A 56 -1.46 0.69 2.47
C VAL A 56 -2.73 1.38 2.95
N TRP A 57 -2.66 1.98 4.14
CA TRP A 57 -3.62 2.96 4.62
C TRP A 57 -3.11 4.36 4.28
N SER A 58 -3.70 5.05 3.29
CA SER A 58 -4.79 4.55 2.45
C SER A 58 -4.74 5.07 1.02
N LEU A 59 -5.60 4.51 0.17
CA LEU A 59 -5.87 5.07 -1.14
C LEU A 59 -6.51 6.46 -1.03
N ASN A 60 -7.34 6.66 -0.01
CA ASN A 60 -8.20 7.81 0.19
C ASN A 60 -7.39 9.06 0.63
N PRO A 61 -7.44 10.18 -0.12
CA PRO A 61 -6.68 11.38 0.21
C PRO A 61 -7.10 12.03 1.53
N GLU A 62 -8.36 11.86 1.93
CA GLU A 62 -8.95 12.47 3.13
C GLU A 62 -8.63 11.76 4.44
N SER A 63 -7.73 10.76 4.42
CA SER A 63 -7.33 10.03 5.63
C SER A 63 -6.59 10.96 6.59
N ALA A 64 -7.19 11.19 7.77
CA ALA A 64 -6.75 12.24 8.69
C ALA A 64 -5.84 11.74 9.82
N TYR A 65 -4.78 12.50 10.08
CA TYR A 65 -3.81 12.32 11.16
C TYR A 65 -3.82 13.57 12.06
N GLN A 66 -3.75 13.36 13.38
CA GLN A 66 -3.90 14.46 14.34
C GLN A 66 -2.57 15.13 14.74
N TYR A 67 -1.43 14.60 14.30
CA TYR A 67 -0.10 15.10 14.64
C TYR A 67 0.83 15.06 13.45
N ASN A 68 1.53 16.17 13.18
CA ASN A 68 2.62 16.25 12.21
C ASN A 68 3.44 17.55 12.40
N PRO A 69 4.68 17.50 12.92
CA PRO A 69 5.33 16.35 13.55
C PRO A 69 4.66 15.93 14.87
N ALA A 70 5.21 14.93 15.55
CA ALA A 70 4.56 14.28 16.70
C ALA A 70 4.17 15.20 17.88
N ASP A 71 4.78 16.39 17.99
CA ASP A 71 4.50 17.39 19.02
C ASP A 71 3.51 18.49 18.58
N THR A 72 3.09 18.47 17.31
CA THR A 72 2.25 19.50 16.70
C THR A 72 0.87 18.94 16.38
N TYR A 73 -0.12 19.29 17.21
CA TYR A 73 -1.51 18.91 17.00
C TYR A 73 -2.15 19.67 15.84
N GLY A 74 -2.91 18.98 15.00
CA GLY A 74 -3.60 19.55 13.85
C GLY A 74 -4.53 18.56 13.16
N SER A 75 -4.87 18.84 11.90
CA SER A 75 -5.56 17.92 11.01
C SER A 75 -4.77 17.88 9.71
N PHE A 76 -4.09 16.77 9.49
CA PHE A 76 -3.25 16.52 8.32
C PHE A 76 -3.86 15.39 7.53
N THR A 77 -3.91 15.49 6.22
CA THR A 77 -4.51 14.46 5.36
C THR A 77 -3.52 14.03 4.31
N GLU A 78 -3.43 12.73 4.08
CA GLU A 78 -2.64 12.17 2.99
C GLU A 78 -3.18 10.79 2.63
N GLY A 79 -3.16 10.47 1.33
CA GLY A 79 -3.35 9.14 0.80
C GLY A 79 -2.46 8.93 -0.42
N VAL A 80 -2.61 7.77 -1.06
CA VAL A 80 -1.94 7.46 -2.33
C VAL A 80 -2.51 8.28 -3.49
N LEU A 81 -3.75 8.78 -3.36
CA LEU A 81 -4.31 9.81 -4.25
C LEU A 81 -4.15 11.20 -3.63
N GLU A 82 -4.18 12.22 -4.48
CA GLU A 82 -4.37 13.62 -4.10
C GLU A 82 -5.87 13.93 -3.89
N ASP A 83 -6.18 15.10 -3.32
CA ASP A 83 -7.53 15.54 -2.95
C ASP A 83 -8.54 15.57 -4.11
N ASP A 84 -8.05 15.57 -5.36
CA ASP A 84 -8.89 15.51 -6.56
C ASP A 84 -9.44 14.10 -6.86
N TRP A 85 -9.00 13.07 -6.12
CA TRP A 85 -9.34 11.66 -6.29
C TRP A 85 -8.95 11.06 -7.64
N LEU A 86 -8.06 11.72 -8.37
CA LEU A 86 -7.67 11.35 -9.74
C LEU A 86 -6.15 11.29 -9.88
N THR A 87 -5.46 12.28 -9.33
CA THR A 87 -4.02 12.41 -9.39
C THR A 87 -3.39 11.54 -8.32
N ALA A 88 -2.37 10.77 -8.70
CA ALA A 88 -1.62 9.96 -7.75
C ALA A 88 -0.59 10.83 -7.03
N ASN A 89 -0.49 10.67 -5.71
CA ASN A 89 0.62 11.16 -4.92
C ASN A 89 1.89 10.41 -5.36
N SER A 90 2.64 11.02 -6.28
CA SER A 90 3.73 10.33 -6.99
C SER A 90 4.91 9.99 -6.07
N GLU A 91 5.19 10.81 -5.06
CA GLU A 91 6.24 10.54 -4.08
C GLU A 91 5.88 9.33 -3.21
N PHE A 92 4.63 9.26 -2.73
CA PHE A 92 4.18 8.10 -1.97
C PHE A 92 4.19 6.84 -2.86
N LEU A 93 3.68 6.93 -4.09
CA LEU A 93 3.69 5.80 -5.02
C LEU A 93 5.11 5.31 -5.35
N GLU A 94 6.08 6.21 -5.48
CA GLU A 94 7.49 5.86 -5.67
C GLU A 94 8.06 5.12 -4.45
N GLY A 95 7.71 5.54 -3.23
CA GLY A 95 8.06 4.84 -2.00
C GLY A 95 7.53 3.40 -1.94
N LEU A 96 6.31 3.18 -2.45
CA LEU A 96 5.69 1.86 -2.50
C LEU A 96 6.32 0.94 -3.56
N ALA A 97 7.12 1.46 -4.48
CA ALA A 97 7.72 0.67 -5.55
C ALA A 97 8.67 -0.43 -5.04
N ALA A 98 9.21 -0.30 -3.81
CA ALA A 98 9.98 -1.35 -3.16
C ALA A 98 9.18 -2.64 -2.94
N MET A 99 7.85 -2.56 -2.83
CA MET A 99 6.99 -3.75 -2.74
C MET A 99 6.96 -4.59 -4.02
N ASN A 100 7.47 -4.07 -5.15
CA ASN A 100 7.61 -4.86 -6.37
C ASN A 100 8.57 -6.05 -6.20
N ASP A 101 9.42 -6.03 -5.17
CA ASP A 101 10.37 -7.08 -4.85
C ASP A 101 9.79 -8.18 -3.93
N LEU A 102 8.50 -8.11 -3.56
CA LEU A 102 7.82 -9.15 -2.79
C LEU A 102 7.90 -10.51 -3.48
N GLU A 103 8.25 -11.54 -2.71
CA GLU A 103 8.40 -12.89 -3.23
C GLU A 103 7.08 -13.38 -3.83
N HIS A 104 7.13 -13.80 -5.09
CA HIS A 104 5.98 -14.27 -5.87
C HIS A 104 4.94 -13.22 -6.27
N LEU A 105 5.21 -11.91 -6.13
CA LEU A 105 4.35 -10.89 -6.70
C LEU A 105 4.21 -11.09 -8.22
N ARG A 106 2.97 -11.16 -8.70
CA ARG A 106 2.64 -11.35 -10.11
C ARG A 106 1.46 -10.46 -10.46
N MET A 107 1.51 -9.86 -11.64
CA MET A 107 0.34 -9.21 -12.22
C MET A 107 -0.78 -10.23 -12.38
N MET A 108 -2.02 -9.80 -12.09
CA MET A 108 -3.20 -10.60 -12.38
C MET A 108 -3.19 -10.98 -13.87
N PRO A 109 -3.29 -12.27 -14.24
CA PRO A 109 -3.30 -12.65 -15.65
C PRO A 109 -4.48 -12.02 -16.38
N CYS A 110 -4.25 -11.54 -17.59
CA CYS A 110 -5.34 -11.19 -18.50
C CYS A 110 -6.03 -12.48 -18.96
N PHE A 111 -7.36 -12.48 -18.97
CA PHE A 111 -8.16 -13.56 -19.56
C PHE A 111 -8.49 -13.19 -21.01
N GLU A 112 -8.39 -14.16 -21.92
CA GLU A 112 -8.94 -13.98 -23.28
C GLU A 112 -10.46 -13.83 -23.15
N VAL A 113 -11.01 -12.77 -23.74
CA VAL A 113 -12.46 -12.59 -23.86
C VAL A 113 -12.87 -13.37 -25.10
N GLU A 114 -13.77 -14.35 -24.97
CA GLU A 114 -14.38 -14.97 -26.15
C GLU A 114 -15.11 -13.88 -26.94
N ASP A 115 -14.76 -13.71 -28.22
CA ASP A 115 -15.50 -12.85 -29.12
C ASP A 115 -16.95 -13.34 -29.14
N SER A 116 -17.83 -12.64 -28.43
CA SER A 116 -19.26 -12.91 -28.51
C SER A 116 -19.70 -12.58 -29.93
N ASP A 117 -19.80 -13.63 -30.76
CA ASP A 117 -20.45 -13.56 -32.06
C ASP A 117 -21.86 -13.03 -31.81
N SER A 118 -22.05 -11.75 -32.15
CA SER A 118 -23.34 -11.08 -32.12
C SER A 118 -24.17 -11.61 -33.29
N GLY A 119 -24.57 -12.88 -33.20
CA GLY A 119 -25.58 -13.50 -34.03
C GLY A 119 -26.95 -12.89 -33.74
N SER A 120 -27.17 -11.66 -34.19
CA SER A 120 -28.51 -11.10 -34.32
C SER A 120 -29.19 -11.76 -35.53
N SER A 121 -29.72 -12.97 -35.36
CA SER A 121 -30.75 -13.49 -36.25
C SER A 121 -32.11 -13.03 -35.72
N GLY A 122 -32.45 -11.77 -35.98
CA GLY A 122 -33.84 -11.34 -35.96
C GLY A 122 -34.56 -12.04 -37.12
N SER A 123 -35.56 -12.86 -36.82
CA SER A 123 -36.49 -13.40 -37.80
C SER A 123 -37.90 -13.28 -37.27
N ASP A 124 -38.67 -12.46 -38.00
CA ASP A 124 -40.12 -12.32 -38.16
C ASP A 124 -41.06 -12.27 -36.94
#